data_AF-K1TJN8-F1
#
_entry.id   AF-K1TJN8-F1
#
_cell.length_a   1.000
_cell.length_b   1.000
_cell.length_c   1.000
_cell.angle_alpha   90.00
_cell.angle_beta   90.00
_cell.angle_gamma   90.00
#
_symmetry.space_group_name_H-M   'P 1'
#
loop_
_entity.id
_entity.type
_entity.pdbx_description
1 polymer ?
#
loop_
_entity_poly.entity_id
_entity_poly.type
_entity_poly.pdbx_seq_one_letter_code
_entity_poly.pdbx_strand_id
1 'polypeptide(L)'
;MLLRLGVIAPGGRLLPPEDAPMPLRRYLTRDDDGNGRFHLTPEVSLTAADVRNLQLAKAAVAAGIRVLLQQRGIAPEQVDGVYLAGGFGSYLDPESAMAIGMLPRACAGKLHTLGNTALAGAAALTLDPAQWQRIGNISRACDYLELSGRADFCRGLYRRSVVFRNHNISRRS
;
A
#
# COMPACT_ATOMS: atom_id res chain seq x y z
N MET A 1 -3.53 -5.88 -10.76
CA MET A 1 -3.99 -6.70 -11.92
C MET A 1 -5.24 -7.51 -11.61
N LEU A 2 -5.23 -8.45 -10.65
CA LEU A 2 -6.35 -9.37 -10.37
C LEU A 2 -7.70 -8.69 -10.05
N LEU A 3 -7.66 -7.52 -9.38
CA LEU A 3 -8.83 -6.65 -9.19
C LEU A 3 -9.42 -6.13 -10.50
N ARG A 4 -8.57 -5.71 -11.44
CA ARG A 4 -9.02 -5.22 -12.76
C ARG A 4 -9.59 -6.34 -13.61
N LEU A 5 -9.03 -7.54 -13.46
CA LEU A 5 -9.48 -8.74 -14.15
C LEU A 5 -10.73 -9.37 -13.51
N GLY A 6 -11.22 -8.86 -12.38
CA GLY A 6 -12.45 -9.35 -11.74
C GLY A 6 -12.30 -10.66 -10.97
N VAL A 7 -11.08 -11.15 -10.76
CA VAL A 7 -10.83 -12.37 -9.96
C VAL A 7 -10.91 -12.08 -8.46
N ILE A 8 -10.55 -10.86 -8.07
CA ILE A 8 -10.72 -10.37 -6.69
C ILE A 8 -11.83 -9.34 -6.69
N ALA A 9 -12.87 -9.58 -5.89
CA ALA A 9 -13.93 -8.62 -5.67
C ALA A 9 -13.41 -7.39 -4.90
N PRO A 10 -14.05 -6.20 -5.01
CA PRO A 10 -13.61 -4.99 -4.31
C PRO A 10 -13.49 -5.17 -2.78
N GLY A 11 -14.31 -6.04 -2.19
CA GLY A 11 -14.25 -6.40 -0.77
C GLY A 11 -13.01 -7.21 -0.36
N GLY A 12 -12.24 -7.74 -1.32
CA GLY A 12 -11.08 -8.60 -1.10
C GLY A 12 -11.36 -10.09 -1.17
N ARG A 13 -12.60 -10.49 -1.49
CA ARG A 13 -12.92 -11.89 -1.72
C ARG A 13 -12.26 -12.35 -3.02
N LEU A 14 -11.45 -13.39 -2.93
CA LEU A 14 -10.91 -14.10 -4.09
C LEU A 14 -11.98 -15.07 -4.59
N LEU A 15 -12.46 -14.86 -5.81
CA LEU A 15 -13.61 -15.59 -6.33
C LEU A 15 -13.25 -17.04 -6.66
N PRO A 16 -14.09 -18.01 -6.31
CA PRO A 16 -13.91 -19.40 -6.73
C PRO A 16 -14.12 -19.55 -8.25
N PRO A 17 -13.71 -20.67 -8.86
CA PRO A 17 -13.68 -20.82 -10.32
C PRO A 17 -15.03 -20.55 -11.00
N GLU A 18 -16.14 -20.95 -10.41
CA GLU A 18 -17.49 -20.76 -10.98
C GLU A 18 -17.92 -19.29 -11.05
N ASP A 19 -17.48 -18.47 -10.10
CA ASP A 19 -17.82 -17.05 -10.01
C ASP A 19 -16.80 -16.17 -10.75
N ALA A 20 -15.64 -16.72 -11.09
CA ALA A 20 -14.57 -16.00 -11.77
C ALA A 20 -14.79 -15.91 -13.29
N PRO A 21 -14.23 -14.87 -13.95
CA PRO A 21 -14.28 -14.74 -15.41
C PRO A 21 -13.69 -15.94 -16.14
N MET A 22 -14.41 -16.42 -17.16
CA MET A 22 -14.10 -17.65 -17.91
C MET A 22 -12.61 -17.82 -18.29
N PRO A 23 -11.90 -16.80 -18.81
CA PRO A 23 -10.50 -16.95 -19.23
C PRO A 23 -9.52 -17.31 -18.10
N LEU A 24 -9.91 -17.04 -16.85
CA LEU A 24 -9.06 -17.17 -15.66
C LEU A 24 -9.44 -18.37 -14.78
N ARG A 25 -10.56 -19.04 -15.06
CA ARG A 25 -11.03 -20.21 -14.28
C ARG A 25 -10.01 -21.34 -14.21
N ARG A 26 -9.24 -21.55 -15.30
CA ARG A 26 -8.17 -22.56 -15.36
C ARG A 26 -7.02 -22.34 -14.37
N TYR A 27 -6.87 -21.12 -13.84
CA TYR A 27 -5.86 -20.77 -12.84
C TYR A 27 -6.43 -20.78 -11.43
N LEU A 28 -7.69 -21.19 -11.24
CA LEU A 28 -8.36 -21.14 -9.95
C LEU A 28 -8.73 -22.55 -9.49
N THR A 29 -8.49 -22.81 -8.22
CA THR A 29 -9.12 -23.93 -7.48
C THR A 29 -9.89 -23.38 -6.29
N ARG A 30 -10.61 -24.24 -5.56
CA ARG A 30 -11.11 -23.89 -4.23
C ARG A 30 -10.06 -24.12 -3.16
N ASP A 31 -10.11 -23.35 -2.10
CA ASP A 31 -9.51 -23.69 -0.81
C ASP A 31 -10.54 -24.36 0.13
N ASP A 32 -10.09 -24.76 1.31
CA ASP A 32 -10.89 -25.49 2.30
C ASP A 32 -12.06 -24.66 2.84
N ASP A 33 -11.98 -23.33 2.76
CA ASP A 33 -13.01 -22.38 3.18
C ASP A 33 -13.98 -22.01 2.04
N GLY A 34 -13.83 -22.63 0.86
CA GLY A 34 -14.66 -22.38 -0.31
C GLY A 34 -14.34 -21.09 -1.07
N ASN A 35 -13.24 -20.40 -0.74
CA ASN A 35 -12.74 -19.27 -1.51
C ASN A 35 -11.95 -19.75 -2.73
N GLY A 36 -11.70 -18.84 -3.67
CA GLY A 36 -10.77 -19.11 -4.75
C GLY A 36 -9.33 -19.17 -4.26
N ARG A 37 -8.51 -20.00 -4.88
CA ARG A 37 -7.06 -20.03 -4.80
C ARG A 37 -6.51 -19.83 -6.21
N PHE A 38 -5.74 -18.77 -6.43
CA PHE A 38 -5.21 -18.41 -7.75
C PHE A 38 -3.78 -18.94 -7.92
N HIS A 39 -3.58 -19.85 -8.84
CA HIS A 39 -2.28 -20.47 -9.14
C HIS A 39 -1.52 -19.64 -10.16
N LEU A 40 -0.37 -19.09 -9.74
CA LEU A 40 0.60 -18.47 -10.64
C LEU A 40 1.43 -19.55 -11.35
N THR A 41 1.79 -20.58 -10.59
CA THR A 41 2.37 -21.86 -11.07
C THR A 41 1.70 -23.00 -10.29
N PRO A 42 1.95 -24.28 -10.64
CA PRO A 42 1.43 -25.41 -9.86
C PRO A 42 1.82 -25.40 -8.37
N GLU A 43 2.96 -24.80 -8.04
CA GLU A 43 3.52 -24.74 -6.68
C GLU A 43 3.30 -23.40 -5.98
N VAL A 44 3.03 -22.33 -6.75
CA VAL A 44 2.88 -20.97 -6.24
C VAL A 44 1.46 -20.50 -6.44
N SER A 45 0.74 -20.30 -5.33
CA SER A 45 -0.63 -19.83 -5.34
C SER A 45 -0.85 -18.63 -4.42
N LEU A 46 -1.85 -17.83 -4.75
CA LEU A 46 -2.32 -16.70 -3.98
C LEU A 46 -3.68 -17.06 -3.37
N THR A 47 -3.78 -16.90 -2.06
CA THR A 47 -4.94 -17.31 -1.26
C THR A 47 -5.78 -16.12 -0.81
N ALA A 48 -6.98 -16.37 -0.31
CA ALA A 48 -7.79 -15.34 0.34
C ALA A 48 -7.08 -14.71 1.55
N ALA A 49 -6.28 -15.48 2.30
CA ALA A 49 -5.47 -14.98 3.40
C ALA A 49 -4.38 -14.00 2.93
N ASP A 50 -3.72 -14.28 1.80
CA ASP A 50 -2.74 -13.36 1.21
C ASP A 50 -3.38 -12.04 0.77
N VAL A 51 -4.55 -12.11 0.12
CA VAL A 51 -5.34 -10.92 -0.23
C VAL A 51 -5.68 -10.12 1.02
N ARG A 52 -6.07 -10.82 2.10
CA ARG A 52 -6.39 -10.18 3.38
C ARG A 52 -5.17 -9.49 3.99
N ASN A 53 -4.02 -10.14 4.02
CA ASN A 53 -2.78 -9.56 4.54
C ASN A 53 -2.38 -8.30 3.74
N LEU A 54 -2.49 -8.35 2.42
CA LEU A 54 -2.26 -7.18 1.57
C LEU A 54 -3.21 -6.03 1.91
N GLN A 55 -4.51 -6.32 2.09
CA GLN A 55 -5.50 -5.31 2.47
C GLN A 55 -5.15 -4.60 3.78
N LEU A 56 -4.72 -5.36 4.79
CA LEU A 56 -4.34 -4.83 6.10
C LEU A 56 -3.09 -3.95 5.98
N ALA A 57 -2.07 -4.42 5.25
CA ALA A 57 -0.83 -3.68 5.03
C ALA A 57 -1.09 -2.35 4.29
N LYS A 58 -1.82 -2.37 3.17
CA LYS A 58 -2.14 -1.13 2.45
C LYS A 58 -3.02 -0.18 3.25
N ALA A 59 -3.91 -0.71 4.09
CA ALA A 59 -4.80 0.09 4.92
C ALA A 59 -4.02 0.83 6.01
N ALA A 60 -3.02 0.17 6.61
CA ALA A 60 -2.12 0.79 7.58
C ALA A 60 -1.35 1.96 6.96
N VAL A 61 -0.75 1.76 5.78
CA VAL A 61 -0.03 2.81 5.05
C VAL A 61 -0.96 3.98 4.71
N ALA A 62 -2.11 3.69 4.11
CA ALA A 62 -3.07 4.73 3.72
C ALA A 62 -3.64 5.50 4.91
N ALA A 63 -3.89 4.83 6.04
CA ALA A 63 -4.34 5.46 7.27
C ALA A 63 -3.25 6.36 7.88
N GLY A 64 -2.00 5.88 7.93
CA GLY A 64 -0.86 6.65 8.42
C GLY A 64 -0.65 7.94 7.65
N ILE A 65 -0.63 7.87 6.31
CA ILE A 65 -0.50 9.04 5.44
C ILE A 65 -1.62 10.05 5.72
N ARG A 66 -2.87 9.60 5.82
CA ARG A 66 -4.00 10.50 6.09
C ARG A 66 -3.92 11.17 7.45
N VAL A 67 -3.53 10.44 8.50
CA VAL A 67 -3.38 11.02 9.83
C VAL A 67 -2.30 12.09 9.81
N LEU A 68 -1.14 11.85 9.18
CA LEU A 68 -0.07 12.85 9.06
C LEU A 68 -0.53 14.12 8.33
N LEU A 69 -1.24 13.96 7.20
CA LEU A 69 -1.81 15.07 6.44
C LEU A 69 -2.82 15.87 7.26
N GLN A 70 -3.72 15.17 7.97
CA GLN A 70 -4.72 15.80 8.84
C GLN A 70 -4.08 16.57 10.01
N GLN A 71 -3.06 16.00 10.66
CA GLN A 71 -2.35 16.66 11.76
C GLN A 71 -1.63 17.94 11.30
N ARG A 72 -1.09 17.95 10.08
CA ARG A 72 -0.43 19.12 9.50
C ARG A 72 -1.39 20.10 8.81
N GLY A 73 -2.67 19.74 8.66
CA GLY A 73 -3.66 20.55 7.93
C GLY A 73 -3.36 20.67 6.44
N ILE A 74 -2.66 19.69 5.86
CA ILE A 74 -2.19 19.70 4.46
C ILE A 74 -3.09 18.78 3.62
N ALA A 75 -3.56 19.27 2.49
CA ALA A 75 -4.27 18.47 1.51
C ALA A 75 -3.30 17.59 0.70
N PRO A 76 -3.68 16.38 0.27
CA PRO A 76 -2.82 15.50 -0.54
C PRO A 76 -2.20 16.17 -1.78
N GLU A 77 -2.92 17.12 -2.39
CA GLU A 77 -2.51 17.85 -3.58
C GLU A 77 -1.33 18.81 -3.32
N GLN A 78 -1.19 19.27 -2.08
CA GLN A 78 -0.12 20.14 -1.61
C GLN A 78 1.18 19.39 -1.28
N VAL A 79 1.18 18.05 -1.36
CA VAL A 79 2.41 17.26 -1.21
C VAL A 79 3.25 17.44 -2.47
N ASP A 80 4.48 17.96 -2.32
CA ASP A 80 5.39 18.19 -3.45
C ASP A 80 6.08 16.91 -3.94
N GLY A 81 6.37 15.99 -3.03
CA GLY A 81 7.08 14.75 -3.35
C GLY A 81 6.80 13.63 -2.35
N VAL A 82 6.76 12.41 -2.85
CA VAL A 82 6.63 11.17 -2.07
C VAL A 82 7.86 10.31 -2.34
N TYR A 83 8.70 10.15 -1.33
CA TYR A 83 9.95 9.40 -1.42
C TYR A 83 9.77 8.01 -0.81
N LEU A 84 9.84 6.98 -1.64
CA LEU A 84 9.69 5.58 -1.26
C LEU A 84 11.07 4.97 -1.04
N ALA A 85 11.35 4.61 0.22
CA ALA A 85 12.56 3.93 0.63
C ALA A 85 12.30 2.45 0.94
N GLY A 86 13.39 1.68 1.01
CA GLY A 86 13.38 0.26 1.31
C GLY A 86 13.24 -0.62 0.07
N GLY A 87 13.59 -1.91 0.22
CA GLY A 87 13.56 -2.87 -0.90
C GLY A 87 12.18 -3.03 -1.52
N PHE A 88 11.11 -2.88 -0.71
CA PHE A 88 9.73 -2.90 -1.22
C PHE A 88 9.41 -1.68 -2.08
N GLY A 89 9.90 -0.49 -1.71
CA GLY A 89 9.68 0.75 -2.45
C GLY A 89 10.27 0.72 -3.87
N SER A 90 11.40 0.04 -4.05
CA SER A 90 12.09 -0.05 -5.35
C SER A 90 11.31 -0.79 -6.43
N TYR A 91 10.45 -1.73 -6.07
CA TYR A 91 9.69 -2.56 -7.02
C TYR A 91 8.18 -2.25 -7.00
N LEU A 92 7.76 -1.29 -6.18
CA LEU A 92 6.37 -0.90 -6.08
C LEU A 92 5.96 -0.09 -7.32
N ASP A 93 5.04 -0.63 -8.11
CA ASP A 93 4.40 0.11 -9.19
C ASP A 93 3.49 1.23 -8.62
N PRO A 94 3.78 2.52 -8.89
CA PRO A 94 3.02 3.65 -8.35
C PRO A 94 1.53 3.60 -8.68
N GLU A 95 1.20 3.24 -9.92
CA GLU A 95 -0.17 3.17 -10.41
C GLU A 95 -0.97 2.08 -9.67
N SER A 96 -0.36 0.91 -9.47
CA SER A 96 -0.94 -0.18 -8.71
C SER A 96 -1.15 0.19 -7.25
N ALA A 97 -0.18 0.85 -6.61
CA ALA A 97 -0.29 1.35 -5.23
C ALA A 97 -1.46 2.32 -5.05
N MET A 98 -1.65 3.24 -6.01
CA MET A 98 -2.79 4.16 -6.01
C MET A 98 -4.10 3.44 -6.34
N ALA A 99 -4.09 2.48 -7.27
CA ALA A 99 -5.27 1.73 -7.68
C ALA A 99 -5.84 0.88 -6.53
N ILE A 100 -4.98 0.27 -5.71
CA ILE A 100 -5.43 -0.47 -4.52
C ILE A 100 -5.80 0.46 -3.36
N GLY A 101 -5.52 1.76 -3.46
CA GLY A 101 -5.82 2.77 -2.46
C GLY A 101 -4.80 2.86 -1.32
N MET A 102 -3.57 2.41 -1.54
CA MET A 102 -2.46 2.54 -0.58
C MET A 102 -1.92 3.97 -0.53
N LEU A 103 -1.75 4.59 -1.70
CA LEU A 103 -1.27 5.96 -1.85
C LEU A 103 -2.38 6.89 -2.39
N PRO A 104 -2.38 8.18 -2.02
CA PRO A 104 -3.29 9.16 -2.61
C PRO A 104 -3.02 9.32 -4.11
N ARG A 105 -4.08 9.42 -4.93
CA ARG A 105 -3.94 9.69 -6.37
C ARG A 105 -3.35 11.06 -6.66
N ALA A 106 -3.50 12.03 -5.75
CA ALA A 106 -2.89 13.36 -5.86
C ALA A 106 -1.34 13.31 -5.90
N CYS A 107 -0.76 12.18 -5.49
CA CYS A 107 0.69 11.96 -5.56
C CYS A 107 1.14 11.39 -6.91
N ALA A 108 0.23 11.17 -7.87
CA ALA A 108 0.61 10.74 -9.22
C ALA A 108 1.64 11.70 -9.84
N GLY A 109 2.71 11.14 -10.40
CA GLY A 109 3.83 11.91 -10.95
C GLY A 109 4.78 12.53 -9.92
N LYS A 110 4.53 12.38 -8.62
CA LYS A 110 5.35 12.93 -7.53
C LYS A 110 6.12 11.86 -6.74
N LEU A 111 6.16 10.63 -7.25
CA LEU A 111 6.79 9.49 -6.58
C LEU A 111 8.26 9.33 -6.99
N HIS A 112 9.12 9.14 -5.99
CA HIS A 112 10.54 8.90 -6.18
C HIS A 112 10.97 7.66 -5.41
N THR A 113 11.53 6.67 -6.10
CA THR A 113 12.09 5.48 -5.47
C THR A 113 13.55 5.71 -5.12
N LEU A 114 13.90 5.60 -3.84
CA LEU A 114 15.25 5.90 -3.32
C LEU A 114 16.08 4.65 -2.99
N GLY A 115 15.49 3.45 -3.09
CA GLY A 115 16.17 2.21 -2.73
C GLY A 115 16.42 2.09 -1.22
N ASN A 116 17.49 1.38 -0.84
CA ASN A 116 17.83 1.18 0.55
C ASN A 116 18.53 2.42 1.14
N THR A 117 17.74 3.38 1.59
CA THR A 117 18.23 4.64 2.18
C THR A 117 18.93 4.44 3.52
N ALA A 118 18.61 3.39 4.28
CA ALA A 118 19.28 3.07 5.52
C ALA A 118 20.75 2.69 5.26
N LEU A 119 21.00 1.83 4.26
CA LEU A 119 22.35 1.46 3.86
C LEU A 119 23.11 2.65 3.26
N ALA A 120 22.46 3.43 2.39
CA ALA A 120 23.05 4.63 1.82
C ALA A 120 23.44 5.65 2.89
N GLY A 121 22.58 5.85 3.90
CA GLY A 121 22.86 6.72 5.04
C GLY A 121 24.02 6.22 5.91
N ALA A 122 24.08 4.91 6.19
CA ALA A 122 25.18 4.32 6.95
C ALA A 122 26.52 4.44 6.22
N ALA A 123 26.54 4.25 4.89
CA ALA A 123 27.73 4.46 4.07
C ALA A 123 28.17 5.93 4.10
N ALA A 124 27.23 6.88 3.92
CA ALA A 124 27.52 8.31 3.97
C ALA A 124 28.14 8.75 5.31
N LEU A 125 27.62 8.24 6.43
CA LEU A 125 28.16 8.51 7.76
C LEU A 125 29.56 7.92 7.98
N THR A 126 29.82 6.74 7.42
CA THR A 126 31.14 6.08 7.52
C THR A 126 32.20 6.86 6.73
N LEU A 127 31.82 7.39 5.56
CA LEU A 127 32.75 8.09 4.67
C LEU A 127 32.97 9.56 5.05
N ASP A 128 31.97 10.22 5.64
CA ASP A 128 32.05 11.61 6.09
C ASP A 128 31.48 11.77 7.50
N PRO A 129 32.36 11.76 8.53
CA PRO A 129 31.95 11.96 9.92
C PRO A 129 31.30 13.33 10.18
N ALA A 130 31.49 14.35 9.34
CA ALA A 130 30.82 15.64 9.51
C ALA A 130 29.29 15.54 9.33
N GLN A 131 28.81 14.51 8.62
CA GLN A 131 27.38 14.25 8.45
C GLN A 131 26.68 13.87 9.77
N TRP A 132 27.40 13.42 10.80
CA TRP A 132 26.81 13.10 12.11
C TRP A 132 26.08 14.29 12.72
N GLN A 133 26.63 15.51 12.59
CA GLN A 133 25.99 16.71 13.10
C GLN A 133 24.66 16.99 12.37
N ARG A 134 24.65 16.82 11.04
CA ARG A 134 23.44 17.00 10.23
C ARG A 134 22.35 16.00 10.60
N ILE A 135 22.68 14.72 10.78
CA ILE A 135 21.72 13.69 11.20
C ILE A 135 21.21 13.97 12.62
N GLY A 136 22.08 14.40 13.53
CA GLY A 136 21.68 14.83 14.87
C GLY A 136 20.68 15.99 14.85
N ASN A 137 20.81 16.93 13.90
CA ASN A 137 19.85 18.02 13.73
C ASN A 137 18.51 17.52 13.17
N ILE A 138 18.53 16.64 12.17
CA ILE A 138 17.32 16.07 11.57
C ILE A 138 16.55 15.26 12.61
N SER A 139 17.24 14.40 13.37
CA SER A 139 16.62 13.58 14.43
C SER A 139 15.90 14.43 15.46
N ARG A 140 16.50 15.56 15.88
CA ARG A 140 15.88 16.49 16.83
C ARG A 140 14.69 17.27 16.26
N ALA A 141 14.60 17.41 14.94
CA ALA A 141 13.48 18.06 14.27
C ALA A 141 12.32 17.10 13.94
N CYS A 142 12.50 15.79 14.11
CA CYS A 142 11.49 14.78 13.85
C CYS A 142 10.59 14.58 15.07
N ASP A 143 9.31 14.92 14.92
CA ASP A 143 8.29 14.62 15.93
C ASP A 143 7.75 13.19 15.72
N TYR A 144 7.76 12.39 16.78
CA TYR A 144 7.12 11.08 16.78
C TYR A 144 5.62 11.21 16.98
N LEU A 145 4.84 10.59 16.09
CA LEU A 145 3.39 10.52 16.20
C LEU A 145 2.95 9.07 16.45
N GLU A 146 2.48 8.79 17.66
CA GLU A 146 1.90 7.48 18.01
C GLU A 146 0.53 7.31 17.33
N LEU A 147 0.42 6.30 16.47
CA LEU A 147 -0.80 6.02 15.70
C LEU A 147 -1.70 4.97 16.39
N SER A 148 -1.13 4.04 17.16
CA SER A 148 -1.84 2.88 17.69
C SER A 148 -2.87 3.23 18.78
N GLY A 149 -2.61 4.27 19.58
CA GLY A 149 -3.49 4.74 20.65
C GLY A 149 -4.58 5.73 20.21
N ARG A 150 -4.62 6.16 18.94
CA ARG A 150 -5.55 7.21 18.48
C ARG A 150 -6.84 6.61 17.92
N ALA A 151 -7.97 7.06 18.47
CA ALA A 151 -9.31 6.66 18.00
C ALA A 151 -9.53 6.94 16.50
N ASP A 152 -8.91 7.99 15.97
CA ASP A 152 -8.97 8.41 14.56
C ASP A 152 -8.38 7.34 13.62
N PHE A 153 -7.29 6.68 14.04
CA PHE A 153 -6.60 5.63 13.28
C PHE A 153 -7.42 4.34 13.27
N CYS A 154 -7.80 3.85 14.46
CA CYS A 154 -8.40 2.53 14.64
C CYS A 154 -9.86 2.43 14.17
N ARG A 155 -10.70 3.47 14.34
CA ARG A 155 -12.17 3.28 14.24
C ARG A 155 -12.77 3.66 12.88
N GLY A 156 -12.17 4.61 12.15
CA GLY A 156 -12.75 5.12 10.90
C GLY A 156 -11.84 4.96 9.67
N LEU A 157 -10.57 5.35 9.78
CA LEU A 157 -9.65 5.42 8.65
C LEU A 157 -9.14 4.05 8.21
N TYR A 158 -8.77 3.20 9.15
CA TYR A 158 -8.28 1.85 8.88
C TYR A 158 -9.37 1.00 8.20
N ARG A 159 -10.57 0.90 8.82
CA ARG A 159 -11.70 0.12 8.29
C ARG A 159 -12.15 0.57 6.88
N ARG A 160 -12.18 1.88 6.60
CA ARG A 160 -12.49 2.42 5.26
C ARG A 160 -11.37 2.24 4.22
N SER A 161 -10.17 1.86 4.67
CA SER A 161 -9.00 1.68 3.81
C SER A 161 -8.67 0.22 3.57
N VAL A 162 -9.37 -0.72 4.21
CA VAL A 162 -9.25 -2.18 3.96
C VAL A 162 -9.82 -2.57 2.60
N VAL A 163 -10.98 -2.02 2.21
CA VAL A 163 -11.62 -2.29 0.90
C VAL A 163 -10.75 -1.75 -0.25
N PHE A 164 -10.71 -2.47 -1.38
CA PHE A 164 -10.12 -1.95 -2.60
C PHE A 164 -11.07 -0.93 -3.23
N ARG A 165 -10.67 0.34 -3.33
CA ARG A 165 -11.54 1.38 -3.89
C ARG A 165 -11.53 1.32 -5.41
N ASN A 166 -12.58 0.76 -5.99
CA ASN A 166 -12.80 0.85 -7.43
C ASN A 166 -13.54 2.16 -7.76
N HIS A 167 -12.81 3.20 -8.20
CA HIS A 167 -13.41 4.50 -8.53
C HIS A 167 -14.03 4.55 -9.94
N ASN A 168 -14.09 3.43 -10.68
CA ASN A 168 -14.71 3.37 -12.01
C ASN A 168 -16.25 3.36 -11.99
N ILE A 169 -16.90 3.51 -10.83
CA ILE A 169 -18.37 3.50 -10.70
C ILE A 169 -18.96 4.92 -10.58
N SER A 170 -18.13 5.98 -10.52
CA SER A 170 -18.61 7.37 -10.37
C SER A 170 -18.71 8.17 -11.69
N ARG A 171 -18.69 7.51 -12.86
CA ARG A 171 -18.87 8.17 -14.19
C ARG A 171 -20.04 7.63 -15.01
N ARG A 172 -21.07 7.08 -14.36
CA ARG A 172 -22.38 6.82 -14.98
C ARG A 172 -23.48 7.27 -14.05
N SER A 173 -23.81 8.55 -14.13
CA SER A 173 -25.10 9.16 -13.75
C SER A 173 -25.20 10.44 -14.56
#